data_AF-A0A2A4QF85-F1
#
_entry.id   AF-A0A2A4QF85-F1
#
_cell.length_a   1.000
_cell.length_b   1.000
_cell.length_c   1.000
_cell.angle_alpha   90.00
_cell.angle_beta   90.00
_cell.angle_gamma   90.00
#
_symmetry.space_group_name_H-M   'P 1'
#
loop_
_entity.id
_entity.type
_entity.pdbx_description
1 polymer ?
#
loop_
_entity_poly.entity_id
_entity_poly.type
_entity_poly.pdbx_seq_one_letter_code
_entity_poly.pdbx_strand_id
1 'polypeptide(L)'
;MPIFTIGSSVFDTDDTYLTGISDTEIITLNGSTYLLVASRAESAVSSYLLSADGVAVLQDTIRYAYLSGTYGVSDLTYTVVGGVGMILPASGYDTEFNSFEIDDFGQIAGPNPLSGSSGLLGNLSMSYALTYGDYTFTYTSAQGTGGIQAYLFNRNYDFVERGNYVDTEDTYLGDVADMTSVYVKNNMLLLSISAHEGALSCYRVNYGGQLVLRDTVLPGDASGFSLPQALETVSVNGKTFVIMASAGSNSLTVYRLWHHGGLDEVDHLLDTTATRFQDASVLESFTVGERSFILAAGSDDGMTLLEILPGGHLFVHETLVDDFNTTLNNISSIEVTVIDGEIIAIVSSETEHGFTQITLDMSGFGVVIYGTSAADTLTGDADNNILYGRLNDDTLNGGAGDDILVDGFGSDVLTGGTGADVFVFVNDIPSETITDFELDYDRIDLSGFSTVSHFSDLYFTLESGTLVVHVGNDQDIIYVHAMTGELSLGDLTADHFIF
;
A
#
# COMPACT_ATOMS: atom_id res chain seq x y z
N MET A 1 13.01 18.83 0.42
CA MET A 1 12.77 18.98 -1.04
C MET A 1 11.51 18.21 -1.37
N PRO A 2 10.75 18.51 -2.44
CA PRO A 2 9.61 17.66 -2.78
C PRO A 2 10.11 16.25 -3.08
N ILE A 3 9.42 15.25 -2.55
CA ILE A 3 9.70 13.83 -2.76
C ILE A 3 9.32 13.47 -4.19
N PHE A 4 8.19 14.00 -4.68
CA PHE A 4 7.72 13.73 -6.03
C PHE A 4 8.39 14.66 -7.05
N THR A 5 8.98 14.07 -8.08
CA THR A 5 9.44 14.77 -9.28
C THR A 5 8.84 14.13 -10.52
N ILE A 6 8.01 14.89 -11.25
CA ILE A 6 7.45 14.40 -12.52
C ILE A 6 8.57 14.25 -13.55
N GLY A 7 8.82 13.01 -13.97
CA GLY A 7 9.80 12.70 -15.01
C GLY A 7 9.22 12.90 -16.40
N SER A 8 8.14 12.19 -16.70
CA SER A 8 7.49 12.22 -18.02
C SER A 8 6.07 11.67 -17.97
N SER A 9 5.23 12.07 -18.92
CA SER A 9 3.93 11.42 -19.16
C SER A 9 3.85 10.90 -20.59
N VAL A 10 3.37 9.67 -20.72
CA VAL A 10 3.17 8.96 -21.98
C VAL A 10 1.69 8.92 -22.25
N PHE A 11 1.25 9.79 -23.17
CA PHE A 11 -0.14 9.89 -23.56
C PHE A 11 -0.46 9.03 -24.78
N ASP A 12 -1.72 8.65 -24.88
CA ASP A 12 -2.22 7.83 -25.96
C ASP A 12 -2.11 8.49 -27.35
N THR A 13 -1.90 7.63 -28.33
CA THR A 13 -1.81 7.86 -29.77
C THR A 13 -2.41 6.65 -30.48
N ASP A 14 -2.68 6.75 -31.78
CA ASP A 14 -3.27 5.66 -32.56
C ASP A 14 -2.51 4.31 -32.49
N ASP A 15 -1.23 4.34 -32.09
CA ASP A 15 -0.34 3.18 -32.04
C ASP A 15 0.03 2.71 -30.61
N THR A 16 -0.37 3.43 -29.55
CA THR A 16 0.08 3.13 -28.16
C THR A 16 -0.93 2.31 -27.34
N TYR A 17 -2.22 2.40 -27.60
CA TYR A 17 -3.24 1.63 -26.87
C TYR A 17 -3.27 1.94 -25.35
N LEU A 18 -3.25 3.23 -25.01
CA LEU A 18 -3.22 3.73 -23.62
C LEU A 18 -4.54 4.40 -23.21
N THR A 19 -5.64 4.14 -23.93
CA THR A 19 -6.96 4.63 -23.52
C THR A 19 -7.58 3.66 -22.51
N GLY A 20 -8.03 4.16 -21.35
CA GLY A 20 -8.73 3.32 -20.37
C GLY A 20 -7.84 2.24 -19.78
N ILE A 21 -6.65 2.62 -19.29
CA ILE A 21 -5.72 1.71 -18.62
C ILE A 21 -6.35 1.27 -17.31
N SER A 22 -6.76 0.01 -17.23
CA SER A 22 -7.40 -0.53 -16.04
C SER A 22 -6.42 -1.12 -15.06
N ASP A 23 -5.28 -1.57 -15.55
CA ASP A 23 -4.27 -2.20 -14.72
C ASP A 23 -2.89 -2.18 -15.40
N THR A 24 -1.83 -2.20 -14.60
CA THR A 24 -0.46 -2.28 -15.07
C THR A 24 0.36 -3.21 -14.20
N GLU A 25 1.47 -3.72 -14.72
CA GLU A 25 2.39 -4.57 -13.98
C GLU A 25 3.82 -4.30 -14.43
N ILE A 26 4.74 -4.10 -13.48
CA ILE A 26 6.17 -3.99 -13.78
C ILE A 26 6.86 -5.35 -13.75
N ILE A 27 7.55 -5.67 -14.85
CA ILE A 27 8.33 -6.90 -14.98
C ILE A 27 9.78 -6.61 -15.35
N THR A 28 10.68 -7.50 -14.95
CA THR A 28 12.08 -7.45 -15.38
C THR A 28 12.39 -8.60 -16.34
N LEU A 29 12.79 -8.26 -17.56
CA LEU A 29 13.16 -9.22 -18.60
C LEU A 29 14.59 -8.97 -19.04
N ASN A 30 15.45 -9.98 -18.89
CA ASN A 30 16.88 -9.93 -19.21
C ASN A 30 17.60 -8.66 -18.64
N GLY A 31 17.21 -8.25 -17.43
CA GLY A 31 17.78 -7.09 -16.73
C GLY A 31 17.27 -5.72 -17.19
N SER A 32 16.28 -5.67 -18.08
CA SER A 32 15.57 -4.43 -18.45
C SER A 32 14.17 -4.42 -17.86
N THR A 33 13.69 -3.24 -17.50
CA THR A 33 12.36 -3.05 -16.89
C THR A 33 11.32 -2.79 -17.97
N TYR A 34 10.22 -3.53 -17.92
CA TYR A 34 9.08 -3.36 -18.82
C TYR A 34 7.82 -3.11 -18.01
N LEU A 35 6.93 -2.31 -18.58
CA LEU A 35 5.57 -2.12 -18.10
C LEU A 35 4.63 -2.94 -18.99
N LEU A 36 3.84 -3.81 -18.40
CA LEU A 36 2.67 -4.38 -19.03
C LEU A 36 1.48 -3.47 -18.76
N VAL A 37 0.67 -3.23 -19.78
CA VAL A 37 -0.48 -2.33 -19.69
C VAL A 37 -1.72 -3.04 -20.19
N ALA A 38 -2.73 -3.18 -19.33
CA ALA A 38 -4.06 -3.61 -19.71
C ALA A 38 -4.94 -2.40 -20.01
N SER A 39 -5.41 -2.31 -21.26
CA SER A 39 -6.43 -1.34 -21.65
C SER A 39 -7.79 -2.02 -21.72
N ARG A 40 -8.69 -1.62 -20.83
CA ARG A 40 -10.08 -2.08 -20.83
C ARG A 40 -10.84 -1.54 -22.04
N ALA A 41 -10.69 -0.24 -22.29
CA ALA A 41 -11.44 0.44 -23.35
C ALA A 41 -11.03 -0.01 -24.76
N GLU A 42 -9.75 -0.36 -24.95
CA GLU A 42 -9.25 -0.84 -26.24
C GLU A 42 -9.15 -2.35 -26.33
N SER A 43 -9.36 -3.05 -25.21
CA SER A 43 -9.31 -4.50 -25.15
C SER A 43 -7.97 -5.02 -25.64
N ALA A 44 -6.92 -4.54 -25.00
CA ALA A 44 -5.54 -4.77 -25.41
C ALA A 44 -4.63 -4.97 -24.20
N VAL A 45 -3.56 -5.73 -24.43
CA VAL A 45 -2.43 -5.84 -23.50
C VAL A 45 -1.17 -5.45 -24.25
N SER A 46 -0.46 -4.45 -23.76
CA SER A 46 0.76 -3.90 -24.38
C SER A 46 1.97 -4.09 -23.48
N SER A 47 3.15 -4.24 -24.07
CA SER A 47 4.44 -4.23 -23.37
C SER A 47 5.25 -3.00 -23.78
N TYR A 48 5.77 -2.29 -22.78
CA TYR A 48 6.60 -1.10 -22.94
C TYR A 48 7.95 -1.31 -22.28
N LEU A 49 9.04 -1.07 -23.00
CA LEU A 49 10.37 -0.96 -22.40
C LEU A 49 10.50 0.42 -21.74
N LEU A 50 10.84 0.44 -20.45
CA LEU A 50 11.01 1.67 -19.67
C LEU A 50 12.49 2.05 -19.53
N SER A 51 12.71 3.33 -19.23
CA SER A 51 14.02 3.89 -18.90
C SER A 51 13.87 5.06 -17.93
N ALA A 52 14.90 5.33 -17.13
CA ALA A 52 14.84 6.31 -16.04
C ALA A 52 14.65 7.75 -16.52
N ASP A 53 15.06 8.08 -17.75
CA ASP A 53 14.86 9.42 -18.34
C ASP A 53 13.43 9.66 -18.84
N GLY A 54 12.48 8.79 -18.47
CA GLY A 54 11.07 8.91 -18.81
C GLY A 54 10.71 8.39 -20.21
N VAL A 55 11.66 7.80 -20.94
CA VAL A 55 11.33 7.19 -22.24
C VAL A 55 10.64 5.84 -22.02
N ALA A 56 9.47 5.68 -22.63
CA ALA A 56 8.78 4.40 -22.76
C ALA A 56 8.64 4.03 -24.24
N VAL A 57 9.07 2.83 -24.61
CA VAL A 57 9.04 2.34 -26.00
C VAL A 57 8.16 1.11 -26.10
N LEU A 58 7.04 1.24 -26.80
CA LEU A 58 6.16 0.10 -27.10
C LEU A 58 6.93 -0.99 -27.85
N GLN A 59 6.86 -2.21 -27.33
CA GLN A 59 7.51 -3.40 -27.88
C GLN A 59 6.54 -4.28 -28.65
N ASP A 60 5.36 -4.53 -28.06
CA ASP A 60 4.34 -5.36 -28.67
C ASP A 60 2.96 -5.10 -28.03
N THR A 61 1.91 -5.44 -28.76
CA THR A 61 0.52 -5.31 -28.31
C THR A 61 -0.32 -6.48 -28.81
N ILE A 62 -1.00 -7.15 -27.88
CA ILE A 62 -2.10 -8.06 -28.19
C ILE A 62 -3.38 -7.25 -28.18
N ARG A 63 -4.18 -7.39 -29.24
CA ARG A 63 -5.47 -6.72 -29.38
C ARG A 63 -6.60 -7.73 -29.35
N TYR A 64 -7.79 -7.23 -29.08
CA TYR A 64 -9.00 -7.99 -29.22
C TYR A 64 -9.09 -8.70 -30.58
N ALA A 65 -9.19 -10.02 -30.48
CA ALA A 65 -9.69 -10.90 -31.51
C ALA A 65 -10.69 -11.87 -30.87
N TYR A 66 -11.51 -12.52 -31.70
CA TYR A 66 -12.37 -13.61 -31.24
C TYR A 66 -11.51 -14.66 -30.50
N LEU A 67 -11.85 -14.92 -29.23
CA LEU A 67 -11.13 -15.83 -28.32
C LEU A 67 -9.72 -15.39 -27.91
N SER A 68 -9.40 -14.10 -28.05
CA SER A 68 -8.13 -13.57 -27.53
C SER A 68 -8.05 -13.62 -26.01
N GLY A 69 -9.17 -13.53 -25.28
CA GLY A 69 -9.15 -13.37 -23.83
C GLY A 69 -8.75 -11.95 -23.38
N THR A 70 -8.87 -10.96 -24.27
CA THR A 70 -8.47 -9.56 -24.01
C THR A 70 -9.66 -8.59 -24.04
N TYR A 71 -10.90 -9.07 -24.19
CA TYR A 71 -12.07 -8.21 -24.31
C TYR A 71 -12.42 -7.53 -22.99
N GLY A 72 -12.05 -6.25 -22.84
CA GLY A 72 -12.26 -5.49 -21.61
C GLY A 72 -11.51 -6.11 -20.43
N VAL A 73 -10.18 -6.25 -20.58
CA VAL A 73 -9.30 -6.68 -19.49
C VAL A 73 -9.53 -5.77 -18.29
N SER A 74 -9.79 -6.35 -17.12
CA SER A 74 -10.02 -5.61 -15.87
C SER A 74 -8.87 -5.66 -14.91
N ASP A 75 -8.02 -6.69 -15.03
CA ASP A 75 -6.94 -7.04 -14.12
C ASP A 75 -5.90 -7.86 -14.90
N LEU A 76 -4.63 -7.71 -14.54
CA LEU A 76 -3.48 -8.21 -15.29
C LEU A 76 -2.48 -8.83 -14.34
N THR A 77 -2.33 -10.16 -14.39
CA THR A 77 -1.32 -10.83 -13.58
C THR A 77 -0.12 -11.25 -14.42
N TYR A 78 1.10 -10.96 -13.94
CA TYR A 78 2.31 -11.61 -14.43
C TYR A 78 2.78 -12.74 -13.50
N THR A 79 3.29 -13.82 -14.09
CA THR A 79 3.96 -14.87 -13.31
C THR A 79 4.98 -15.64 -14.14
N VAL A 80 5.86 -16.41 -13.48
CA VAL A 80 6.84 -17.26 -14.16
C VAL A 80 6.50 -18.72 -13.91
N VAL A 81 6.26 -19.48 -14.98
CA VAL A 81 5.95 -20.92 -14.91
C VAL A 81 7.01 -21.73 -15.64
N GLY A 82 7.78 -22.52 -14.89
CA GLY A 82 8.84 -23.36 -15.46
C GLY A 82 9.92 -22.56 -16.22
N GLY A 83 10.16 -21.31 -15.79
CA GLY A 83 11.14 -20.40 -16.37
C GLY A 83 10.64 -19.59 -17.58
N VAL A 84 9.34 -19.63 -17.88
CA VAL A 84 8.72 -18.82 -18.95
C VAL A 84 7.82 -17.76 -18.30
N GLY A 85 7.97 -16.50 -18.72
CA GLY A 85 7.09 -15.41 -18.30
C GLY A 85 5.71 -15.57 -18.92
N MET A 86 4.67 -15.52 -18.09
CA MET A 86 3.28 -15.69 -18.45
C MET A 86 2.49 -14.45 -18.05
N ILE A 87 1.70 -13.94 -18.98
CA ILE A 87 0.71 -12.89 -18.75
C ILE A 87 -0.66 -13.54 -18.70
N LEU A 88 -1.44 -13.20 -17.69
CA LEU A 88 -2.76 -13.73 -17.41
C LEU A 88 -3.76 -12.56 -17.28
N PRO A 89 -4.37 -12.11 -18.39
CA PRO A 89 -5.38 -11.06 -18.33
C PRO A 89 -6.73 -11.62 -17.88
N ALA A 90 -7.32 -11.03 -16.84
CA ALA A 90 -8.69 -11.28 -16.45
C ALA A 90 -9.65 -10.42 -17.29
N SER A 91 -10.55 -11.09 -18.01
CA SER A 91 -11.54 -10.45 -18.89
C SER A 91 -12.94 -10.91 -18.50
N GLY A 92 -13.79 -9.96 -18.12
CA GLY A 92 -15.17 -10.22 -17.71
C GLY A 92 -16.10 -10.56 -18.88
N TYR A 93 -15.69 -10.27 -20.12
CA TYR A 93 -16.54 -10.44 -21.31
C TYR A 93 -16.14 -11.62 -22.20
N ASP A 94 -14.96 -12.21 -21.99
CA ASP A 94 -14.55 -13.41 -22.73
C ASP A 94 -15.00 -14.68 -22.01
N THR A 95 -15.52 -15.63 -22.78
CA THR A 95 -15.85 -16.96 -22.28
C THR A 95 -14.63 -17.90 -22.20
N GLU A 96 -13.44 -17.40 -22.55
CA GLU A 96 -12.17 -18.14 -22.57
C GLU A 96 -11.07 -17.30 -21.89
N PHE A 97 -10.44 -17.89 -20.88
CA PHE A 97 -9.28 -17.36 -20.20
C PHE A 97 -8.05 -17.88 -20.94
N ASN A 98 -7.22 -16.94 -21.36
CA ASN A 98 -6.03 -17.22 -22.14
C ASN A 98 -4.81 -16.76 -21.36
N SER A 99 -3.70 -17.46 -21.56
CA SER A 99 -2.38 -17.00 -21.14
C SER A 99 -1.57 -16.59 -22.35
N PHE A 100 -0.59 -15.73 -22.12
CA PHE A 100 0.35 -15.30 -23.14
C PHE A 100 1.77 -15.45 -22.63
N GLU A 101 2.67 -15.96 -23.47
CA GLU A 101 4.09 -15.96 -23.14
C GLU A 101 4.68 -14.60 -23.48
N ILE A 102 5.62 -14.13 -22.67
CA ILE A 102 6.44 -12.96 -22.99
C ILE A 102 7.91 -13.36 -23.00
N ASP A 103 8.61 -12.97 -24.08
CA ASP A 103 10.03 -13.25 -24.25
C ASP A 103 10.94 -12.19 -23.63
N ASP A 104 12.25 -12.41 -23.66
CA ASP A 104 13.26 -11.51 -23.08
C ASP A 104 13.31 -10.11 -23.73
N PHE A 105 12.61 -9.89 -24.84
CA PHE A 105 12.53 -8.63 -25.59
C PHE A 105 11.15 -7.97 -25.47
N GLY A 106 10.29 -8.45 -24.57
CA GLY A 106 8.94 -7.93 -24.38
C GLY A 106 7.97 -8.27 -25.52
N GLN A 107 8.31 -9.21 -26.39
CA GLN A 107 7.39 -9.68 -27.44
C GLN A 107 6.42 -10.70 -26.84
N ILE A 108 5.14 -10.58 -27.20
CA ILE A 108 4.08 -11.37 -26.58
C ILE A 108 3.53 -12.40 -27.57
N ALA A 109 3.47 -13.66 -27.15
CA ALA A 109 3.03 -14.79 -27.96
C ALA A 109 1.80 -15.49 -27.36
N GLY A 110 0.85 -15.84 -28.21
CA GLY A 110 -0.41 -16.49 -27.83
C GLY A 110 -1.55 -16.13 -28.80
N PRO A 111 -2.82 -16.23 -28.38
CA PRO A 111 -3.28 -16.71 -27.07
C PRO A 111 -3.04 -18.21 -26.88
N ASN A 112 -2.76 -18.62 -25.63
CA ASN A 112 -2.71 -20.02 -25.21
C ASN A 112 -3.94 -20.30 -24.33
N PRO A 113 -4.99 -20.96 -24.87
CA PRO A 113 -6.21 -21.25 -24.13
C PRO A 113 -5.93 -22.09 -22.89
N LEU A 114 -6.41 -21.61 -21.75
CA LEU A 114 -6.29 -22.30 -20.48
C LEU A 114 -7.47 -23.26 -20.33
N SER A 115 -7.15 -24.56 -20.28
CA SER A 115 -8.14 -25.61 -20.07
C SER A 115 -8.09 -26.13 -18.64
N GLY A 116 -9.27 -26.13 -17.99
CA GLY A 116 -9.49 -26.73 -16.68
C GLY A 116 -10.09 -28.14 -16.77
N SER A 117 -10.25 -28.78 -15.60
CA SER A 117 -10.88 -30.10 -15.44
C SER A 117 -12.29 -30.21 -16.02
N SER A 118 -13.02 -29.09 -16.13
CA SER A 118 -14.41 -28.98 -16.59
C SER A 118 -14.58 -28.27 -17.95
N GLY A 119 -13.51 -27.80 -18.58
CA GLY A 119 -13.56 -27.02 -19.83
C GLY A 119 -12.75 -25.72 -19.76
N LEU A 120 -13.07 -24.78 -20.65
CA LEU A 120 -12.45 -23.45 -20.70
C LEU A 120 -12.96 -22.59 -19.53
N LEU A 121 -12.05 -21.84 -18.91
CA LEU A 121 -12.34 -20.85 -17.86
C LEU A 121 -12.71 -19.52 -18.52
N GLY A 122 -13.47 -18.63 -17.89
CA GLY A 122 -13.84 -17.35 -18.52
C GLY A 122 -14.72 -16.45 -17.64
N ASN A 123 -15.00 -15.24 -18.12
CA ASN A 123 -15.65 -14.14 -17.42
C ASN A 123 -14.94 -13.81 -16.11
N LEU A 124 -13.61 -13.82 -16.11
CA LEU A 124 -12.84 -13.55 -14.91
C LEU A 124 -12.85 -12.05 -14.60
N SER A 125 -13.10 -11.73 -13.34
CA SER A 125 -12.92 -10.37 -12.82
C SER A 125 -11.49 -10.13 -12.36
N MET A 126 -10.83 -11.20 -11.88
CA MET A 126 -9.47 -11.15 -11.37
C MET A 126 -8.75 -12.48 -11.57
N SER A 127 -7.44 -12.41 -11.75
CA SER A 127 -6.52 -13.52 -11.50
C SER A 127 -5.44 -13.11 -10.51
N TYR A 128 -4.91 -14.07 -9.77
CA TYR A 128 -3.79 -13.85 -8.87
C TYR A 128 -2.87 -15.07 -8.91
N ALA A 129 -1.57 -14.85 -9.06
CA ALA A 129 -0.58 -15.92 -9.15
C ALA A 129 0.29 -15.99 -7.89
N LEU A 130 0.41 -17.18 -7.33
CA LEU A 130 1.19 -17.46 -6.13
C LEU A 130 2.22 -18.54 -6.41
N THR A 131 3.50 -18.24 -6.18
CA THR A 131 4.56 -19.26 -6.19
C THR A 131 4.78 -19.80 -4.78
N TYR A 132 4.62 -21.11 -4.60
CA TYR A 132 4.95 -21.80 -3.35
C TYR A 132 5.82 -23.03 -3.64
N GLY A 133 7.12 -22.89 -3.33
CA GLY A 133 8.12 -23.89 -3.69
C GLY A 133 8.33 -23.90 -5.20
N ASP A 134 8.27 -25.07 -5.81
CA ASP A 134 8.44 -25.24 -7.26
C ASP A 134 7.11 -25.12 -8.04
N TYR A 135 6.02 -24.75 -7.37
CA TYR A 135 4.68 -24.72 -7.95
C TYR A 135 4.14 -23.30 -8.04
N THR A 136 3.54 -22.98 -9.18
CA THR A 136 2.76 -21.75 -9.36
C THR A 136 1.28 -22.12 -9.29
N PHE A 137 0.56 -21.51 -8.36
CA PHE A 137 -0.88 -21.61 -8.24
C PHE A 137 -1.53 -20.34 -8.77
N THR A 138 -2.70 -20.47 -9.37
CA THR A 138 -3.52 -19.33 -9.79
C THR A 138 -4.84 -19.39 -9.04
N TYR A 139 -5.25 -18.26 -8.48
CA TYR A 139 -6.52 -18.05 -7.82
C TYR A 139 -7.32 -17.07 -8.67
N THR A 140 -8.57 -17.37 -8.95
CA THR A 140 -9.40 -16.56 -9.85
C THR A 140 -10.77 -16.31 -9.24
N SER A 141 -11.32 -15.12 -9.47
CA SER A 141 -12.74 -14.80 -9.27
C SER A 141 -13.39 -14.48 -10.62
N ALA A 142 -14.69 -14.70 -10.73
CA ALA A 142 -15.43 -14.45 -11.97
C ALA A 142 -16.60 -13.49 -11.74
N GLN A 143 -16.88 -12.67 -12.75
CA GLN A 143 -17.87 -11.62 -12.70
C GLN A 143 -19.26 -12.18 -12.38
N GLY A 144 -19.90 -11.61 -11.35
CA GLY A 144 -21.23 -12.03 -10.92
C GLY A 144 -21.29 -13.43 -10.28
N THR A 145 -20.13 -14.01 -9.97
CA THR A 145 -20.03 -15.25 -9.20
C THR A 145 -19.19 -15.01 -7.96
N GLY A 146 -19.76 -15.27 -6.78
CA GLY A 146 -18.97 -15.30 -5.55
C GLY A 146 -18.05 -16.52 -5.51
N GLY A 147 -16.87 -16.34 -4.93
CA GLY A 147 -15.91 -17.40 -4.64
C GLY A 147 -14.54 -17.22 -5.27
N ILE A 148 -13.61 -18.05 -4.81
CA ILE A 148 -12.25 -18.18 -5.33
C ILE A 148 -12.08 -19.59 -5.87
N GLN A 149 -11.59 -19.70 -7.09
CA GLN A 149 -11.22 -20.97 -7.68
C GLN A 149 -9.70 -21.08 -7.78
N ALA A 150 -9.15 -22.17 -7.25
CA ALA A 150 -7.71 -22.41 -7.15
C ALA A 150 -7.24 -23.48 -8.14
N TYR A 151 -6.14 -23.20 -8.84
CA TYR A 151 -5.53 -24.06 -9.83
C TYR A 151 -4.03 -24.19 -9.59
N LEU A 152 -3.46 -25.36 -9.88
CA LEU A 152 -2.03 -25.45 -10.19
C LEU A 152 -1.86 -25.10 -11.67
N PHE A 153 -1.03 -24.11 -11.96
CA PHE A 153 -0.68 -23.70 -13.31
C PHE A 153 0.58 -24.45 -13.75
N ASN A 154 0.45 -25.27 -14.80
CA ASN A 154 1.57 -26.02 -15.37
C ASN A 154 2.10 -25.37 -16.66
N ARG A 155 3.28 -25.79 -17.09
CA ARG A 155 3.97 -25.27 -18.29
C ARG A 155 3.28 -25.60 -19.62
N ASN A 156 2.34 -26.55 -19.65
CA ASN A 156 1.59 -26.89 -20.87
C ASN A 156 0.31 -26.07 -21.03
N TYR A 157 0.14 -25.01 -20.22
CA TYR A 157 -1.06 -24.19 -20.18
C TYR A 157 -2.31 -24.95 -19.70
N ASP A 158 -2.13 -26.01 -18.89
CA ASP A 158 -3.25 -26.65 -18.20
C ASP A 158 -3.39 -26.14 -16.77
N PHE A 159 -4.65 -25.93 -16.39
CA PHE A 159 -5.05 -25.56 -15.03
C PHE A 159 -5.57 -26.81 -14.32
N VAL A 160 -4.79 -27.33 -13.38
CA VAL A 160 -5.21 -28.48 -12.56
C VAL A 160 -5.91 -27.97 -11.31
N GLU A 161 -7.22 -28.14 -11.26
CA GLU A 161 -8.05 -27.72 -10.13
C GLU A 161 -7.53 -28.24 -8.77
N ARG A 162 -7.41 -27.34 -7.80
CA ARG A 162 -6.95 -27.62 -6.42
C ARG A 162 -8.01 -27.38 -5.37
N GLY A 163 -8.93 -26.44 -5.61
CA GLY A 163 -10.03 -26.16 -4.69
C GLY A 163 -10.99 -25.12 -5.26
N ASN A 164 -12.24 -25.21 -4.84
CA ASN A 164 -13.30 -24.23 -5.11
C ASN A 164 -13.80 -23.73 -3.75
N TYR A 165 -13.66 -22.43 -3.50
CA TYR A 165 -14.01 -21.77 -2.26
C TYR A 165 -15.20 -20.87 -2.53
N VAL A 166 -16.37 -21.32 -2.10
CA VAL A 166 -17.61 -20.59 -2.32
C VAL A 166 -17.80 -19.51 -1.26
N ASP A 167 -18.65 -18.56 -1.59
CA ASP A 167 -19.16 -17.57 -0.66
C ASP A 167 -20.01 -18.21 0.46
N THR A 168 -19.69 -17.88 1.71
CA THR A 168 -20.37 -18.34 2.93
C THR A 168 -20.36 -17.25 4.00
N GLU A 169 -21.11 -17.45 5.09
CA GLU A 169 -21.08 -16.60 6.29
C GLU A 169 -19.73 -16.55 7.03
N ASP A 170 -18.72 -17.30 6.57
CA ASP A 170 -17.37 -17.30 7.12
C ASP A 170 -16.34 -16.73 6.13
N THR A 171 -16.50 -17.01 4.83
CA THR A 171 -15.52 -16.66 3.79
C THR A 171 -15.78 -15.32 3.12
N TYR A 172 -17.04 -14.86 3.07
CA TYR A 172 -17.45 -13.57 2.49
C TYR A 172 -16.79 -13.31 1.12
N LEU A 173 -17.03 -14.22 0.17
CA LEU A 173 -16.40 -14.18 -1.15
C LEU A 173 -17.39 -13.74 -2.25
N GLY A 174 -18.47 -13.05 -1.88
CA GLY A 174 -19.54 -12.65 -2.79
C GLY A 174 -19.07 -11.79 -3.97
N ASP A 175 -18.03 -10.97 -3.77
CA ASP A 175 -17.43 -10.11 -4.81
C ASP A 175 -15.96 -9.83 -4.49
N VAL A 176 -15.09 -10.79 -4.81
CA VAL A 176 -13.65 -10.69 -4.51
C VAL A 176 -13.03 -9.57 -5.32
N ALA A 177 -12.62 -8.51 -4.62
CA ALA A 177 -12.08 -7.29 -5.22
C ALA A 177 -10.56 -7.33 -5.34
N ASP A 178 -9.87 -7.97 -4.40
CA ASP A 178 -8.41 -8.10 -4.43
C ASP A 178 -7.90 -9.30 -3.63
N MET A 179 -6.71 -9.76 -3.98
CA MET A 179 -5.96 -10.82 -3.32
C MET A 179 -4.47 -10.49 -3.24
N THR A 180 -3.86 -10.79 -2.11
CA THR A 180 -2.41 -10.69 -1.92
C THR A 180 -1.90 -11.86 -1.10
N SER A 181 -0.59 -12.11 -1.11
CA SER A 181 0.00 -13.24 -0.38
C SER A 181 1.35 -12.92 0.21
N VAL A 182 1.63 -13.50 1.37
CA VAL A 182 2.87 -13.22 2.10
C VAL A 182 3.34 -14.41 2.93
N TYR A 183 4.65 -14.56 3.01
CA TYR A 183 5.27 -15.47 3.97
C TYR A 183 5.37 -14.81 5.34
N VAL A 184 4.67 -15.38 6.32
CA VAL A 184 4.84 -15.00 7.74
C VAL A 184 5.51 -16.16 8.48
N LYS A 185 6.80 -15.99 8.75
CA LYS A 185 7.70 -17.06 9.23
C LYS A 185 7.72 -18.24 8.25
N ASN A 186 7.06 -19.35 8.59
CA ASN A 186 7.06 -20.59 7.81
C ASN A 186 5.70 -20.88 7.14
N ASN A 187 4.75 -19.94 7.20
CA ASN A 187 3.43 -20.13 6.62
C ASN A 187 3.26 -19.19 5.43
N MET A 188 2.87 -19.77 4.30
CA MET A 188 2.33 -19.01 3.18
C MET A 188 0.88 -18.66 3.50
N LEU A 189 0.56 -17.38 3.52
CA LEU A 189 -0.78 -16.87 3.74
C LEU A 189 -1.26 -16.18 2.46
N LEU A 190 -2.55 -16.32 2.16
CA LEU A 190 -3.25 -15.56 1.11
C LEU A 190 -4.36 -14.78 1.79
N LEU A 191 -4.45 -13.50 1.47
CA LEU A 191 -5.52 -12.62 1.91
C LEU A 191 -6.41 -12.29 0.73
N SER A 192 -7.70 -12.10 0.99
CA SER A 192 -8.66 -11.63 0.00
C SER A 192 -9.61 -10.62 0.63
N ILE A 193 -10.04 -9.64 -0.16
CA ILE A 193 -11.14 -8.74 0.21
C ILE A 193 -12.36 -8.94 -0.68
N SER A 194 -13.53 -8.70 -0.10
CA SER A 194 -14.81 -8.68 -0.81
C SER A 194 -15.45 -7.29 -0.74
N ALA A 195 -15.58 -6.63 -1.88
CA ALA A 195 -16.11 -5.26 -1.96
C ALA A 195 -17.57 -5.22 -1.50
N HIS A 196 -18.42 -6.09 -2.07
CA HIS A 196 -19.85 -6.07 -1.82
C HIS A 196 -20.22 -6.45 -0.38
N GLU A 197 -19.50 -7.39 0.22
CA GLU A 197 -19.80 -7.86 1.57
C GLU A 197 -19.00 -7.14 2.65
N GLY A 198 -17.92 -6.44 2.26
CA GLY A 198 -17.06 -5.69 3.16
C GLY A 198 -16.33 -6.63 4.12
N ALA A 199 -15.48 -7.52 3.61
CA ALA A 199 -14.72 -8.44 4.45
C ALA A 199 -13.26 -8.53 4.01
N LEU A 200 -12.36 -8.78 4.98
CA LEU A 200 -10.97 -9.19 4.77
C LEU A 200 -10.79 -10.59 5.34
N SER A 201 -10.50 -11.57 4.49
CA SER A 201 -10.28 -12.97 4.91
C SER A 201 -8.83 -13.37 4.72
N CYS A 202 -8.27 -14.07 5.72
CA CYS A 202 -6.94 -14.64 5.66
C CYS A 202 -7.01 -16.18 5.60
N TYR A 203 -6.27 -16.75 4.67
CA TYR A 203 -6.17 -18.18 4.44
C TYR A 203 -4.72 -18.64 4.62
N ARG A 204 -4.52 -19.80 5.25
CA ARG A 204 -3.26 -20.53 5.11
C ARG A 204 -3.29 -21.31 3.80
N VAL A 205 -2.26 -21.12 2.97
CA VAL A 205 -2.05 -21.91 1.76
C VAL A 205 -1.32 -23.20 2.11
N ASN A 206 -1.93 -24.34 1.85
CA ASN A 206 -1.25 -25.63 1.95
C ASN A 206 -0.31 -25.83 0.76
N TYR A 207 0.69 -26.71 0.90
CA TYR A 207 1.67 -26.98 -0.18
C TYR A 207 1.05 -27.44 -1.52
N GLY A 208 -0.20 -27.92 -1.51
CA GLY A 208 -0.96 -28.27 -2.71
C GLY A 208 -1.80 -27.14 -3.31
N GLY A 209 -1.65 -25.91 -2.82
CA GLY A 209 -2.41 -24.72 -3.26
C GLY A 209 -3.78 -24.57 -2.61
N GLN A 210 -4.21 -25.50 -1.75
CA GLN A 210 -5.50 -25.38 -1.08
C GLN A 210 -5.47 -24.32 0.02
N LEU A 211 -6.45 -23.44 0.01
CA LEU A 211 -6.74 -22.47 1.06
C LEU A 211 -7.42 -23.14 2.26
N VAL A 212 -7.05 -22.68 3.45
CA VAL A 212 -7.67 -23.02 4.74
C VAL A 212 -7.91 -21.71 5.48
N LEU A 213 -9.18 -21.32 5.63
CA LEU A 213 -9.54 -20.08 6.32
C LEU A 213 -8.96 -20.06 7.75
N ARG A 214 -8.43 -18.90 8.14
CA ARG A 214 -7.80 -18.66 9.45
C ARG A 214 -8.51 -17.59 10.24
N ASP A 215 -8.87 -16.53 9.56
CA ASP A 215 -9.51 -15.38 10.17
C ASP A 215 -10.30 -14.62 9.11
N THR A 216 -11.33 -13.92 9.54
CA THR A 216 -12.08 -12.96 8.73
C THR A 216 -12.42 -11.76 9.58
N VAL A 217 -12.06 -10.58 9.10
CA VAL A 217 -12.42 -9.31 9.72
C VAL A 217 -13.61 -8.71 8.98
N LEU A 218 -14.61 -8.27 9.74
CA LEU A 218 -15.82 -7.60 9.25
C LEU A 218 -15.87 -6.15 9.74
N PRO A 219 -16.70 -5.28 9.15
CA PRO A 219 -16.74 -3.86 9.49
C PRO A 219 -17.21 -3.62 10.94
N GLY A 220 -17.97 -4.57 11.51
CA GLY A 220 -18.43 -4.50 12.89
C GLY A 220 -17.39 -4.89 13.95
N ASP A 221 -16.27 -5.50 13.52
CA ASP A 221 -15.18 -5.96 14.39
C ASP A 221 -13.99 -4.98 14.40
N ALA A 222 -14.07 -3.90 13.63
CA ALA A 222 -13.00 -2.98 13.25
C ALA A 222 -13.47 -1.51 13.39
N SER A 223 -12.60 -0.53 13.09
CA SER A 223 -12.95 0.91 13.04
C SER A 223 -14.02 1.26 11.98
N GLY A 224 -14.49 0.26 11.23
CA GLY A 224 -15.58 0.37 10.27
C GLY A 224 -15.07 0.75 8.89
N PHE A 225 -15.04 -0.22 7.98
CA PHE A 225 -14.69 -0.02 6.58
C PHE A 225 -15.85 -0.40 5.66
N SER A 226 -15.91 0.15 4.45
CA SER A 226 -16.95 -0.19 3.47
C SER A 226 -16.40 -0.19 2.06
N LEU A 227 -16.85 -1.14 1.23
CA LEU A 227 -16.38 -1.33 -0.15
C LEU A 227 -14.85 -1.40 -0.25
N PRO A 228 -14.17 -2.36 0.42
CA PRO A 228 -12.73 -2.58 0.24
C PRO A 228 -12.41 -2.85 -1.23
N GLN A 229 -11.34 -2.24 -1.73
CA GLN A 229 -10.96 -2.29 -3.16
C GLN A 229 -9.54 -2.79 -3.41
N ALA A 230 -8.57 -2.49 -2.54
CA ALA A 230 -7.18 -2.91 -2.70
C ALA A 230 -6.53 -3.38 -1.40
N LEU A 231 -5.54 -4.27 -1.51
CA LEU A 231 -4.77 -4.87 -0.43
C LEU A 231 -3.28 -4.86 -0.72
N GLU A 232 -2.51 -4.35 0.23
CA GLU A 232 -1.05 -4.46 0.21
C GLU A 232 -0.51 -5.14 1.46
N THR A 233 0.64 -5.79 1.35
CA THR A 233 1.34 -6.34 2.52
C THR A 233 2.77 -5.87 2.61
N VAL A 234 3.16 -5.41 3.80
CA VAL A 234 4.52 -4.93 4.06
C VAL A 234 5.10 -5.58 5.29
N SER A 235 6.43 -5.66 5.35
CA SER A 235 7.14 -6.07 6.56
C SER A 235 7.93 -4.90 7.14
N VAL A 236 7.78 -4.69 8.45
CA VAL A 236 8.56 -3.71 9.21
C VAL A 236 9.10 -4.43 10.44
N ASN A 237 10.42 -4.50 10.55
CA ASN A 237 11.13 -5.13 11.68
C ASN A 237 10.60 -6.54 12.03
N GLY A 238 10.41 -7.38 11.01
CA GLY A 238 9.96 -8.77 11.15
C GLY A 238 8.49 -8.94 11.59
N LYS A 239 7.73 -7.85 11.71
CA LYS A 239 6.26 -7.86 11.74
C LYS A 239 5.75 -7.75 10.30
N THR A 240 4.58 -8.30 10.05
CA THR A 240 3.88 -8.18 8.76
C THR A 240 2.60 -7.41 9.00
N PHE A 241 2.33 -6.45 8.13
CA PHE A 241 1.14 -5.63 8.14
C PHE A 241 0.40 -5.79 6.81
N VAL A 242 -0.92 -5.64 6.87
CA VAL A 242 -1.83 -5.65 5.73
C VAL A 242 -2.48 -4.28 5.71
N ILE A 243 -2.37 -3.57 4.59
CA ILE A 243 -3.02 -2.30 4.37
C ILE A 243 -4.19 -2.55 3.44
N MET A 244 -5.37 -2.07 3.81
CA MET A 244 -6.59 -2.22 3.03
C MET A 244 -7.18 -0.86 2.69
N ALA A 245 -7.30 -0.57 1.40
CA ALA A 245 -8.00 0.61 0.91
C ALA A 245 -9.49 0.31 0.74
N SER A 246 -10.34 1.20 1.25
CA SER A 246 -11.79 1.05 1.24
C SER A 246 -12.47 2.30 0.71
N ALA A 247 -13.07 2.18 -0.47
CA ALA A 247 -13.63 3.31 -1.19
C ALA A 247 -14.85 3.88 -0.47
N GLY A 248 -15.76 3.02 -0.01
CA GLY A 248 -17.03 3.43 0.61
C GLY A 248 -16.86 4.17 1.93
N SER A 249 -15.76 3.92 2.65
CA SER A 249 -15.40 4.64 3.88
C SER A 249 -14.34 5.72 3.68
N ASN A 250 -13.79 5.86 2.46
CA ASN A 250 -12.65 6.72 2.14
C ASN A 250 -11.50 6.50 3.14
N SER A 251 -11.07 5.25 3.31
CA SER A 251 -10.17 4.90 4.41
C SER A 251 -9.08 3.92 4.02
N LEU A 252 -7.95 4.02 4.70
CA LEU A 252 -6.91 2.99 4.76
C LEU A 252 -6.95 2.36 6.15
N THR A 253 -7.12 1.04 6.23
CA THR A 253 -7.05 0.31 7.51
C THR A 253 -5.83 -0.59 7.53
N VAL A 254 -5.07 -0.58 8.62
CA VAL A 254 -3.89 -1.42 8.80
C VAL A 254 -4.16 -2.51 9.82
N TYR A 255 -3.85 -3.75 9.42
CA TYR A 255 -3.91 -4.92 10.28
C TYR A 255 -2.52 -5.50 10.48
N ARG A 256 -2.18 -5.82 11.73
CA ARG A 256 -1.06 -6.72 12.02
C ARG A 256 -1.43 -8.15 11.67
N LEU A 257 -0.65 -8.77 10.79
CA LEU A 257 -0.82 -10.17 10.40
C LEU A 257 0.09 -11.10 11.21
N TRP A 258 -0.53 -12.02 11.95
CA TRP A 258 0.18 -13.04 12.71
C TRP A 258 0.48 -14.28 11.88
N HIS A 259 1.53 -15.02 12.27
CA HIS A 259 1.96 -16.22 11.54
C HIS A 259 0.90 -17.34 11.51
N HIS A 260 -0.13 -17.29 12.35
CA HIS A 260 -1.26 -18.24 12.34
C HIS A 260 -2.42 -17.77 11.44
N GLY A 261 -2.29 -16.59 10.83
CA GLY A 261 -3.29 -15.94 9.97
C GLY A 261 -4.32 -15.10 10.72
N GLY A 262 -4.05 -14.72 11.98
CA GLY A 262 -4.93 -13.81 12.70
C GLY A 262 -4.60 -12.35 12.36
N LEU A 263 -5.62 -11.50 12.41
CA LEU A 263 -5.55 -10.08 12.05
C LEU A 263 -5.98 -9.22 13.25
N ASP A 264 -5.10 -8.34 13.69
CA ASP A 264 -5.44 -7.31 14.69
C ASP A 264 -5.36 -5.94 14.02
N GLU A 265 -6.41 -5.14 14.08
CA GLU A 265 -6.34 -3.75 13.61
C GLU A 265 -5.34 -2.97 14.47
N VAL A 266 -4.48 -2.20 13.81
CA VAL A 266 -3.46 -1.37 14.48
C VAL A 266 -3.53 0.09 14.06
N ASP A 267 -4.19 0.39 12.94
CA ASP A 267 -4.36 1.76 12.48
C ASP A 267 -5.56 1.91 11.53
N HIS A 268 -6.12 3.11 11.47
CA HIS A 268 -7.21 3.45 10.55
C HIS A 268 -7.13 4.94 10.18
N LEU A 269 -6.83 5.22 8.92
CA LEU A 269 -6.66 6.57 8.40
C LEU A 269 -7.83 6.92 7.47
N LEU A 270 -8.53 8.00 7.78
CA LEU A 270 -9.59 8.56 6.94
C LEU A 270 -9.04 9.58 5.95
N ASP A 271 -9.66 9.64 4.77
CA ASP A 271 -9.33 10.63 3.79
C ASP A 271 -9.71 12.04 4.24
N THR A 272 -8.85 12.98 3.86
CA THR A 272 -9.04 14.41 4.03
C THR A 272 -8.63 15.11 2.74
N THR A 273 -8.93 16.40 2.63
CA THR A 273 -8.43 17.22 1.51
C THR A 273 -6.90 17.31 1.45
N ALA A 274 -6.19 16.89 2.50
CA ALA A 274 -4.73 16.82 2.51
C ALA A 274 -4.21 15.51 1.94
N THR A 275 -4.91 14.39 2.12
CA THR A 275 -4.47 13.03 1.74
C THR A 275 -5.02 12.53 0.41
N ARG A 276 -6.14 13.09 -0.08
CA ARG A 276 -6.62 12.93 -1.46
C ARG A 276 -6.72 11.49 -1.99
N PHE A 277 -7.12 10.56 -1.14
CA PHE A 277 -7.45 9.20 -1.52
C PHE A 277 -8.95 8.91 -1.34
N GLN A 278 -9.82 9.91 -1.55
CA GLN A 278 -11.27 9.68 -1.59
C GLN A 278 -11.60 8.50 -2.52
N ASP A 279 -12.56 7.66 -2.16
CA ASP A 279 -12.84 6.40 -2.86
C ASP A 279 -11.57 5.54 -3.01
N ALA A 280 -10.79 5.45 -1.92
CA ALA A 280 -9.51 4.73 -1.83
C ALA A 280 -9.58 3.36 -2.49
N SER A 281 -8.80 3.17 -3.54
CA SER A 281 -8.92 2.02 -4.43
C SER A 281 -7.62 1.54 -5.06
N VAL A 282 -6.52 2.29 -4.91
CA VAL A 282 -5.21 1.88 -5.42
C VAL A 282 -4.19 2.00 -4.29
N LEU A 283 -3.43 0.92 -4.10
CA LEU A 283 -2.31 0.84 -3.18
C LEU A 283 -1.12 0.26 -3.93
N GLU A 284 0.07 0.77 -3.65
CA GLU A 284 1.31 0.17 -4.11
C GLU A 284 2.36 0.30 -3.01
N SER A 285 3.07 -0.78 -2.71
CA SER A 285 4.03 -0.80 -1.60
C SER A 285 5.48 -0.97 -2.06
N PHE A 286 6.40 -0.27 -1.41
CA PHE A 286 7.83 -0.41 -1.68
C PHE A 286 8.68 -0.20 -0.43
N THR A 287 9.93 -0.64 -0.47
CA THR A 287 10.85 -0.55 0.68
C THR A 287 12.14 0.14 0.29
N VAL A 288 12.61 1.05 1.14
CA VAL A 288 13.93 1.69 1.05
C VAL A 288 14.69 1.42 2.35
N GLY A 289 15.74 0.62 2.26
CA GLY A 289 16.46 0.18 3.47
C GLY A 289 15.56 -0.66 4.38
N GLU A 290 15.30 -0.17 5.60
CA GLU A 290 14.43 -0.81 6.60
C GLU A 290 13.03 -0.17 6.68
N ARG A 291 12.76 0.83 5.83
CA ARG A 291 11.55 1.65 5.84
C ARG A 291 10.62 1.20 4.72
N SER A 292 9.33 1.13 5.03
CA SER A 292 8.31 0.61 4.11
C SER A 292 7.27 1.68 3.84
N PHE A 293 7.05 1.95 2.57
CA PHE A 293 6.23 3.03 2.08
C PHE A 293 5.04 2.47 1.31
N ILE A 294 3.97 3.26 1.28
CA ILE A 294 2.74 2.98 0.56
C ILE A 294 2.43 4.21 -0.28
N LEU A 295 2.16 4.03 -1.57
CA LEU A 295 1.44 5.00 -2.38
C LEU A 295 -0.03 4.63 -2.33
N ALA A 296 -0.88 5.60 -1.97
CA ALA A 296 -2.33 5.43 -1.93
C ALA A 296 -3.02 6.45 -2.82
N ALA A 297 -4.04 6.01 -3.55
CA ALA A 297 -4.84 6.86 -4.41
C ALA A 297 -6.30 6.38 -4.49
N GLY A 298 -7.11 7.24 -5.10
CA GLY A 298 -8.51 6.96 -5.41
C GLY A 298 -9.04 7.98 -6.42
N SER A 299 -10.25 8.48 -6.18
CA SER A 299 -11.00 9.38 -7.07
C SER A 299 -10.85 10.87 -6.74
N ASP A 300 -9.90 11.29 -5.90
CA ASP A 300 -9.63 12.71 -5.58
C ASP A 300 -8.41 13.29 -6.33
N ASP A 301 -8.17 12.80 -7.55
CA ASP A 301 -7.24 13.36 -8.52
C ASP A 301 -5.84 13.65 -7.93
N GLY A 302 -5.24 12.62 -7.33
CA GLY A 302 -3.95 12.72 -6.66
C GLY A 302 -3.51 11.41 -6.02
N MET A 303 -2.30 11.42 -5.49
CA MET A 303 -1.66 10.27 -4.86
C MET A 303 -0.89 10.72 -3.63
N THR A 304 -0.91 9.91 -2.57
CA THR A 304 -0.23 10.21 -1.32
C THR A 304 0.82 9.17 -1.00
N LEU A 305 2.00 9.64 -0.60
CA LEU A 305 3.06 8.82 -0.03
C LEU A 305 2.86 8.74 1.48
N LEU A 306 2.69 7.52 1.95
CA LEU A 306 2.66 7.17 3.36
C LEU A 306 3.84 6.27 3.71
N GLU A 307 4.19 6.24 4.99
CA GLU A 307 5.12 5.30 5.56
C GLU A 307 4.47 4.54 6.70
N ILE A 308 4.72 3.23 6.77
CA ILE A 308 4.27 2.43 7.91
C ILE A 308 5.33 2.45 9.03
N LEU A 309 4.98 3.07 10.14
CA LEU A 309 5.83 3.15 11.33
C LEU A 309 5.95 1.76 12.01
N PRO A 310 6.95 1.54 12.88
CA PRO A 310 7.17 0.24 13.52
C PRO A 310 6.00 -0.33 14.35
N GLY A 311 5.08 0.54 14.78
CA GLY A 311 3.83 0.20 15.46
C GLY A 311 2.74 -0.33 14.52
N GLY A 312 2.77 0.05 13.24
CA GLY A 312 1.71 -0.18 12.26
C GLY A 312 0.96 1.08 11.85
N HIS A 313 1.23 2.22 12.50
CA HIS A 313 0.65 3.52 12.16
C HIS A 313 1.13 4.04 10.80
N LEU A 314 0.23 4.62 10.03
CA LEU A 314 0.51 5.28 8.76
C LEU A 314 0.88 6.74 8.99
N PHE A 315 2.08 7.10 8.59
CA PHE A 315 2.56 8.47 8.59
C PHE A 315 2.47 9.05 7.18
N VAL A 316 1.84 10.21 7.02
CA VAL A 316 1.70 10.88 5.71
C VAL A 316 2.89 11.79 5.46
N HIS A 317 3.65 11.55 4.37
CA HIS A 317 4.81 12.36 4.00
C HIS A 317 4.45 13.50 3.04
N GLU A 318 3.90 13.15 1.89
CA GLU A 318 3.61 14.12 0.84
C GLU A 318 2.44 13.64 -0.03
N THR A 319 1.66 14.59 -0.54
CA THR A 319 0.57 14.33 -1.48
C THR A 319 0.84 15.08 -2.78
N LEU A 320 0.86 14.33 -3.88
CA LEU A 320 0.92 14.87 -5.23
C LEU A 320 -0.49 15.05 -5.77
N VAL A 321 -0.77 16.24 -6.28
CA VAL A 321 -2.06 16.59 -6.88
C VAL A 321 -1.94 16.54 -8.39
N ASP A 322 -2.99 16.05 -9.05
CA ASP A 322 -3.10 16.07 -10.50
C ASP A 322 -2.98 17.48 -11.09
N ASP A 323 -2.36 17.56 -12.26
CA ASP A 323 -2.35 18.74 -13.10
C ASP A 323 -2.48 18.38 -14.59
N PHE A 324 -2.55 19.39 -15.47
CA PHE A 324 -2.72 19.17 -16.91
C PHE A 324 -1.56 18.47 -17.62
N ASN A 325 -0.45 18.19 -16.94
CA ASN A 325 0.72 17.53 -17.48
C ASN A 325 0.86 16.09 -16.97
N THR A 326 0.03 15.65 -16.03
CA THR A 326 0.06 14.30 -15.45
C THR A 326 -1.14 13.46 -15.91
N THR A 327 -1.20 12.23 -15.44
CA THR A 327 -2.30 11.27 -15.66
C THR A 327 -2.84 10.79 -14.32
N LEU A 328 -3.05 11.72 -13.38
CA LEU A 328 -3.39 11.42 -11.98
C LEU A 328 -4.89 11.62 -11.69
N ASN A 329 -5.71 11.92 -12.69
CA ASN A 329 -7.15 11.96 -12.52
C ASN A 329 -7.70 10.54 -12.33
N ASN A 330 -8.44 10.28 -11.24
CA ASN A 330 -9.00 8.96 -10.92
C ASN A 330 -8.04 7.79 -11.24
N ILE A 331 -6.93 7.73 -10.51
CA ILE A 331 -5.85 6.77 -10.72
C ILE A 331 -6.40 5.35 -10.69
N SER A 332 -5.96 4.52 -11.64
CA SER A 332 -6.38 3.12 -11.79
C SER A 332 -5.34 2.10 -11.37
N SER A 333 -4.05 2.43 -11.51
CA SER A 333 -2.94 1.56 -11.12
C SER A 333 -1.70 2.40 -10.82
N ILE A 334 -0.92 1.95 -9.84
CA ILE A 334 0.38 2.50 -9.46
C ILE A 334 1.33 1.32 -9.39
N GLU A 335 2.51 1.45 -9.99
CA GLU A 335 3.56 0.45 -9.92
C GLU A 335 4.88 1.12 -9.54
N VAL A 336 5.63 0.57 -8.58
CA VAL A 336 6.93 1.13 -8.17
C VAL A 336 8.08 0.22 -8.57
N THR A 337 9.12 0.82 -9.15
CA THR A 337 10.32 0.10 -9.56
C THR A 337 11.58 0.92 -9.37
N VAL A 338 12.74 0.30 -9.60
CA VAL A 338 14.03 0.99 -9.63
C VAL A 338 14.62 0.88 -11.03
N ILE A 339 14.86 2.03 -11.67
CA ILE A 339 15.54 2.11 -12.97
C ILE A 339 16.76 3.01 -12.79
N ASP A 340 17.94 2.51 -13.17
CA ASP A 340 19.23 3.22 -13.06
C ASP A 340 19.56 3.77 -11.66
N GLY A 341 18.97 3.19 -10.61
CA GLY A 341 19.18 3.58 -9.21
C GLY A 341 18.20 4.63 -8.70
N GLU A 342 17.26 5.09 -9.53
CA GLU A 342 16.16 5.96 -9.14
C GLU A 342 14.90 5.13 -8.87
N ILE A 343 14.16 5.48 -7.81
CA ILE A 343 12.86 4.89 -7.53
C ILE A 343 11.83 5.64 -8.38
N ILE A 344 11.07 4.89 -9.17
CA ILE A 344 10.12 5.43 -10.13
C ILE A 344 8.76 4.80 -9.88
N ALA A 345 7.76 5.64 -9.65
CA ALA A 345 6.36 5.26 -9.68
C ALA A 345 5.81 5.47 -11.10
N ILE A 346 5.13 4.47 -11.63
CA ILE A 346 4.35 4.54 -12.86
C ILE A 346 2.90 4.64 -12.45
N VAL A 347 2.21 5.71 -12.85
CA VAL A 347 0.83 5.96 -12.44
C VAL A 347 -0.06 6.09 -13.66
N SER A 348 -1.12 5.29 -13.73
CA SER A 348 -2.06 5.28 -14.84
C SER A 348 -3.47 5.69 -14.42
N SER A 349 -4.28 6.02 -15.42
CA SER A 349 -5.69 6.35 -15.23
C SER A 349 -6.57 5.61 -16.24
N GLU A 350 -7.78 5.23 -15.81
CA GLU A 350 -8.82 4.76 -16.74
C GLU A 350 -9.51 5.94 -17.46
N THR A 351 -9.44 7.14 -16.89
CA THR A 351 -10.17 8.32 -17.40
C THR A 351 -9.28 9.27 -18.19
N GLU A 352 -7.98 9.27 -17.89
CA GLU A 352 -6.95 9.93 -18.67
C GLU A 352 -6.19 8.91 -19.53
N HIS A 353 -5.88 9.33 -20.75
CA HIS A 353 -5.36 8.43 -21.78
C HIS A 353 -3.84 8.35 -21.68
N GLY A 354 -3.30 7.63 -20.71
CA GLY A 354 -1.85 7.49 -20.54
C GLY A 354 -1.40 7.05 -19.15
N PHE A 355 -0.08 7.07 -18.97
CA PHE A 355 0.57 6.91 -17.67
C PHE A 355 1.69 7.95 -17.47
N THR A 356 2.03 8.23 -16.22
CA THR A 356 3.05 9.18 -15.80
C THR A 356 4.15 8.46 -15.02
N GLN A 357 5.41 8.73 -15.36
CA GLN A 357 6.58 8.30 -14.61
C GLN A 357 7.00 9.41 -13.64
N ILE A 358 7.08 9.07 -12.36
CA ILE A 358 7.37 9.98 -11.26
C ILE A 358 8.56 9.43 -10.49
N THR A 359 9.64 10.22 -10.42
CA THR A 359 10.79 9.88 -9.57
C THR A 359 10.47 10.23 -8.12
N LEU A 360 10.77 9.31 -7.20
CA LEU A 360 10.65 9.48 -5.75
C LEU A 360 12.03 9.76 -5.16
N ASP A 361 12.27 10.99 -4.67
CA ASP A 361 13.51 11.35 -3.99
C ASP A 361 13.50 10.87 -2.54
N MET A 362 14.07 9.69 -2.33
CA MET A 362 14.20 9.07 -1.02
C MET A 362 15.55 9.35 -0.36
N SER A 363 16.38 10.25 -0.91
CA SER A 363 17.76 10.46 -0.46
C SER A 363 17.89 11.13 0.89
N GLY A 364 16.87 11.88 1.34
CA GLY A 364 16.81 12.49 2.67
C GLY A 364 16.32 11.56 3.76
N PHE A 365 15.82 10.36 3.41
CA PHE A 365 15.30 9.40 4.37
C PHE A 365 16.45 8.65 5.04
N GLY A 366 16.58 8.83 6.35
CA GLY A 366 17.58 8.15 7.17
C GLY A 366 17.11 6.78 7.67
N VAL A 367 17.70 6.35 8.79
CA VAL A 367 17.53 5.00 9.35
C VAL A 367 16.38 4.91 10.35
N VAL A 368 15.98 3.67 10.68
CA VAL A 368 15.14 3.40 11.85
C VAL A 368 16.01 2.95 13.02
N ILE A 369 15.92 3.65 14.14
CA ILE A 369 16.67 3.39 15.36
C ILE A 369 15.70 2.83 16.40
N TYR A 370 15.97 1.61 16.83
CA TYR A 370 15.14 0.91 17.82
C TYR A 370 15.79 0.90 19.20
N GLY A 371 15.04 1.33 20.20
CA GLY A 371 15.30 1.02 21.60
C GLY A 371 15.03 -0.46 21.91
N THR A 372 15.06 -0.79 23.19
CA THR A 372 15.04 -2.14 23.72
C THR A 372 13.79 -2.36 24.56
N SER A 373 13.92 -3.04 25.70
CA SER A 373 12.86 -3.18 26.68
C SER A 373 13.31 -2.58 28.01
N ALA A 374 14.25 -1.65 27.97
CA ALA A 374 14.91 -1.00 29.08
C ALA A 374 15.08 0.47 28.71
N ALA A 375 15.34 1.32 29.71
CA ALA A 375 15.61 2.73 29.46
C ALA A 375 16.82 2.92 28.53
N ASP A 376 16.60 3.57 27.40
CA ASP A 376 17.55 3.77 26.33
C ASP A 376 17.82 5.27 26.07
N THR A 377 18.95 5.54 25.43
CA THR A 377 19.24 6.87 24.86
C THR A 377 19.50 6.66 23.37
N LEU A 378 18.57 7.15 22.55
CA LEU A 378 18.62 7.06 21.10
C LEU A 378 19.06 8.42 20.54
N THR A 379 19.86 8.38 19.47
CA THR A 379 20.36 9.58 18.79
C THR A 379 20.40 9.32 17.30
N GLY A 380 19.66 10.11 16.54
CA GLY A 380 19.72 10.13 15.09
C GLY A 380 20.92 10.90 14.56
N ASP A 381 20.88 11.21 13.27
CA ASP A 381 21.95 11.89 12.56
C ASP A 381 21.49 13.21 11.89
N ALA A 382 21.74 13.36 10.59
CA ALA A 382 21.41 14.57 9.85
C ALA A 382 20.37 14.30 8.75
N ASP A 383 19.98 13.04 8.58
CA ASP A 383 18.95 12.57 7.67
C ASP A 383 17.65 12.33 8.45
N ASN A 384 16.51 12.30 7.78
CA ASN A 384 15.18 12.15 8.40
C ASN A 384 15.04 10.75 9.02
N ASN A 385 15.29 10.57 10.32
CA ASN A 385 15.30 9.28 11.00
C ASN A 385 13.93 8.93 11.60
N ILE A 386 13.75 7.65 11.93
CA ILE A 386 12.67 7.19 12.82
C ILE A 386 13.31 6.66 14.09
N LEU A 387 13.00 7.24 15.24
CA LEU A 387 13.43 6.75 16.55
C LEU A 387 12.24 6.11 17.25
N TYR A 388 12.37 4.86 17.70
CA TYR A 388 11.31 4.18 18.45
C TYR A 388 11.84 3.66 19.79
N GLY A 389 11.46 4.31 20.89
CA GLY A 389 11.93 4.01 22.26
C GLY A 389 11.52 2.62 22.75
N ARG A 390 10.22 2.31 22.58
CA ARG A 390 9.54 1.05 22.91
C ARG A 390 9.05 0.91 24.34
N LEU A 391 9.88 0.55 25.31
CA LEU A 391 9.40 0.26 26.68
C LEU A 391 10.36 0.86 27.71
N ASN A 392 9.77 1.35 28.81
CA ASN A 392 10.39 2.13 29.88
C ASN A 392 10.83 3.52 29.43
N ASP A 393 11.19 4.34 30.41
CA ASP A 393 11.59 5.73 30.25
C ASP A 393 12.84 5.88 29.34
N ASP A 394 12.65 6.40 28.14
CA ASP A 394 13.64 6.58 27.09
C ASP A 394 14.00 8.06 26.89
N THR A 395 15.17 8.30 26.29
CA THR A 395 15.59 9.62 25.82
C THR A 395 15.88 9.57 24.32
N LEU A 396 15.06 10.23 23.51
CA LEU A 396 15.15 10.25 22.05
C LEU A 396 15.67 11.62 21.60
N ASN A 397 16.71 11.61 20.76
CA ASN A 397 17.27 12.82 20.16
C ASN A 397 17.30 12.64 18.64
N GLY A 398 16.45 13.35 17.89
CA GLY A 398 16.38 13.25 16.43
C GLY A 398 17.68 13.70 15.79
N GLY A 399 18.06 14.95 15.98
CA GLY A 399 19.31 15.50 15.47
C GLY A 399 19.05 16.62 14.48
N ALA A 400 19.42 16.42 13.23
CA ALA A 400 19.00 17.30 12.15
C ALA A 400 18.24 16.49 11.11
N GLY A 401 17.39 17.15 10.33
CA GLY A 401 16.48 16.47 9.42
C GLY A 401 15.08 16.46 10.01
N ASP A 402 14.11 15.98 9.23
CA ASP A 402 12.72 15.88 9.66
C ASP A 402 12.51 14.51 10.31
N ASP A 403 12.67 14.42 11.63
CA ASP A 403 12.68 13.17 12.38
C ASP A 403 11.28 12.78 12.88
N ILE A 404 11.03 11.47 12.95
CA ILE A 404 9.83 10.90 13.59
C ILE A 404 10.24 10.21 14.88
N LEU A 405 9.83 10.77 16.02
CA LEU A 405 10.17 10.26 17.35
C LEU A 405 8.93 9.58 17.94
N VAL A 406 8.92 8.25 17.90
CA VAL A 406 7.89 7.40 18.53
C VAL A 406 8.36 7.05 19.94
N ASP A 407 7.66 7.55 20.94
CA ASP A 407 7.97 7.37 22.37
C ASP A 407 8.04 5.87 22.76
N GLY A 408 6.95 5.13 22.56
CA GLY A 408 6.74 3.86 23.23
C GLY A 408 6.16 4.05 24.63
N PHE A 409 6.22 2.99 25.43
CA PHE A 409 5.68 3.00 26.78
C PHE A 409 6.70 3.54 27.78
N GLY A 410 6.33 4.48 28.64
CA GLY A 410 7.23 5.04 29.66
C GLY A 410 7.14 6.56 29.78
N SER A 411 7.82 7.12 30.78
CA SER A 411 7.96 8.59 30.86
C SER A 411 9.16 9.03 30.02
N ASP A 412 8.89 9.43 28.78
CA ASP A 412 9.93 9.67 27.78
C ASP A 412 10.34 11.13 27.63
N VAL A 413 11.59 11.35 27.24
CA VAL A 413 12.16 12.68 26.94
C VAL A 413 12.57 12.74 25.48
N LEU A 414 11.88 13.57 24.69
CA LEU A 414 12.05 13.69 23.25
C LEU A 414 12.64 15.05 22.90
N THR A 415 13.62 15.05 22.00
CA THR A 415 14.30 16.24 21.47
C THR A 415 14.34 16.08 19.96
N GLY A 416 13.63 16.92 19.22
CA GLY A 416 13.58 16.85 17.75
C GLY A 416 14.91 17.26 17.16
N GLY A 417 15.36 18.47 17.50
CA GLY A 417 16.57 19.07 17.00
C GLY A 417 16.26 20.14 15.96
N THR A 418 16.86 20.07 14.77
CA THR A 418 16.55 21.03 13.69
C THR A 418 15.87 20.32 12.53
N GLY A 419 14.71 20.81 12.13
CA GLY A 419 13.93 20.22 11.04
C GLY A 419 12.45 20.43 11.33
N ALA A 420 11.58 19.77 10.57
CA ALA A 420 10.18 19.62 10.92
C ALA A 420 9.98 18.24 11.56
N ASP A 421 10.06 18.19 12.89
CA ASP A 421 10.02 16.95 13.63
C ASP A 421 8.59 16.57 14.02
N VAL A 422 8.31 15.26 14.09
CA VAL A 422 7.03 14.74 14.57
C VAL A 422 7.23 13.87 15.81
N PHE A 423 6.57 14.28 16.89
CA PHE A 423 6.54 13.58 18.16
C PHE A 423 5.28 12.70 18.21
N VAL A 424 5.44 11.39 18.04
CA VAL A 424 4.35 10.41 18.01
C VAL A 424 4.20 9.77 19.38
N PHE A 425 3.04 9.97 19.99
CA PHE A 425 2.73 9.47 21.32
C PHE A 425 1.81 8.26 21.28
N VAL A 426 2.08 7.27 22.13
CA VAL A 426 1.18 6.14 22.37
C VAL A 426 0.39 6.35 23.66
N ASN A 427 -0.80 5.74 23.75
CA ASN A 427 -1.64 5.87 24.95
C ASN A 427 -1.18 4.90 26.04
N ASP A 428 -0.47 5.39 27.07
CA ASP A 428 0.01 4.54 28.16
C ASP A 428 -0.01 5.07 29.62
N ILE A 429 -0.57 6.26 29.92
CA ILE A 429 -0.77 6.91 31.25
C ILE A 429 0.38 7.81 31.82
N PRO A 430 1.68 7.71 31.47
CA PRO A 430 2.76 8.49 32.07
C PRO A 430 2.75 9.97 31.65
N SER A 431 3.89 10.63 31.85
CA SER A 431 4.09 12.02 31.49
C SER A 431 5.32 12.13 30.61
N GLU A 432 5.16 12.84 29.50
CA GLU A 432 6.14 12.91 28.43
C GLU A 432 6.72 14.33 28.38
N THR A 433 7.94 14.47 27.87
CA THR A 433 8.59 15.78 27.77
C THR A 433 9.19 15.98 26.39
N ILE A 434 8.71 17.01 25.68
CA ILE A 434 9.38 17.56 24.48
C ILE A 434 10.28 18.71 24.93
N THR A 435 11.56 18.67 24.57
CA THR A 435 12.55 19.61 25.11
C THR A 435 12.79 20.86 24.25
N ASP A 436 12.44 20.83 22.96
CA ASP A 436 12.85 21.85 22.00
C ASP A 436 11.86 22.14 20.87
N PHE A 437 10.56 22.01 21.10
CA PHE A 437 9.50 22.22 20.10
C PHE A 437 9.64 23.55 19.32
N GLU A 438 9.63 23.47 17.99
CA GLU A 438 9.63 24.60 17.07
C GLU A 438 8.24 24.84 16.47
N LEU A 439 7.56 25.93 16.89
CA LEU A 439 6.17 26.24 16.49
C LEU A 439 5.93 26.32 14.97
N ASP A 440 6.95 26.71 14.20
CA ASP A 440 6.78 26.91 12.76
C ASP A 440 6.94 25.61 11.95
N TYR A 441 7.40 24.51 12.57
CA TYR A 441 7.83 23.29 11.88
C TYR A 441 7.28 22.00 12.51
N ASP A 442 7.37 21.87 13.83
CA ASP A 442 7.12 20.60 14.51
C ASP A 442 5.64 20.28 14.69
N ARG A 443 5.35 18.99 14.86
CA ARG A 443 4.01 18.49 15.13
C ARG A 443 3.99 17.42 16.22
N ILE A 444 2.87 17.35 16.92
CA ILE A 444 2.56 16.33 17.92
C ILE A 444 1.50 15.41 17.32
N ASP A 445 1.82 14.14 17.19
CA ASP A 445 0.91 13.13 16.67
C ASP A 445 0.24 12.37 17.81
N LEU A 446 -1.09 12.51 17.88
CA LEU A 446 -1.99 11.90 18.84
C LEU A 446 -2.97 10.92 18.18
N SER A 447 -2.75 10.54 16.93
CA SER A 447 -3.61 9.58 16.19
C SER A 447 -3.70 8.21 16.87
N GLY A 448 -2.72 7.84 17.71
CA GLY A 448 -2.77 6.64 18.54
C GLY A 448 -3.80 6.70 19.68
N PHE A 449 -4.41 7.86 19.95
CA PHE A 449 -5.36 8.05 21.05
C PHE A 449 -6.81 7.94 20.58
N SER A 450 -7.42 6.77 20.76
CA SER A 450 -8.82 6.53 20.35
C SER A 450 -9.88 7.49 20.94
N THR A 451 -9.53 8.22 22.00
CA THR A 451 -10.42 9.18 22.70
C THR A 451 -10.23 10.61 22.22
N VAL A 452 -9.27 10.88 21.34
CA VAL A 452 -8.88 12.20 20.87
C VAL A 452 -9.00 12.22 19.35
N SER A 453 -9.86 13.10 18.84
CA SER A 453 -10.13 13.20 17.40
C SER A 453 -10.13 14.64 16.90
N HIS A 454 -10.15 15.59 17.83
CA HIS A 454 -10.22 17.00 17.54
C HIS A 454 -9.35 17.79 18.52
N PHE A 455 -8.86 18.94 18.06
CA PHE A 455 -8.13 19.89 18.91
C PHE A 455 -8.91 20.34 20.16
N SER A 456 -10.25 20.33 20.09
CA SER A 456 -11.10 20.65 21.24
C SER A 456 -11.10 19.59 22.35
N ASP A 457 -10.55 18.40 22.07
CA ASP A 457 -10.39 17.32 23.04
C ASP A 457 -9.14 17.54 23.92
N LEU A 458 -8.35 18.57 23.62
CA LEU A 458 -7.16 18.97 24.37
C LEU A 458 -7.46 20.15 25.30
N TYR A 459 -6.75 20.21 26.44
CA TYR A 459 -6.69 21.42 27.25
C TYR A 459 -5.27 21.73 27.71
N PHE A 460 -4.98 23.02 27.91
CA PHE A 460 -3.63 23.51 28.13
C PHE A 460 -3.50 24.18 29.50
N THR A 461 -2.41 23.89 30.22
CA THR A 461 -2.05 24.57 31.48
C THR A 461 -0.61 25.09 31.45
N LEU A 462 -0.27 25.94 32.43
CA LEU A 462 1.11 26.33 32.69
C LEU A 462 1.51 25.80 34.06
N GLU A 463 2.50 24.90 34.08
CA GLU A 463 3.05 24.33 35.30
C GLU A 463 4.48 24.80 35.50
N SER A 464 4.70 25.62 36.53
CA SER A 464 6.01 26.22 36.83
C SER A 464 6.65 26.99 35.65
N GLY A 465 5.84 27.44 34.69
CA GLY A 465 6.31 28.15 33.49
C GLY A 465 6.39 27.30 32.22
N THR A 466 6.22 25.97 32.32
CA THR A 466 6.17 25.06 31.16
C THR A 466 4.73 24.91 30.67
N LEU A 467 4.54 24.93 29.34
CA LEU A 467 3.26 24.60 28.72
C LEU A 467 3.01 23.10 28.85
N VAL A 468 1.83 22.73 29.34
CA VAL A 468 1.40 21.33 29.49
C VAL A 468 0.18 21.10 28.63
N VAL A 469 0.26 20.11 27.75
CA VAL A 469 -0.86 19.59 26.95
C VAL A 469 -1.48 18.43 27.70
N HIS A 470 -2.76 18.50 27.98
CA HIS A 470 -3.52 17.40 28.57
C HIS A 470 -4.35 16.75 27.47
N VAL A 471 -4.18 15.44 27.30
CA VAL A 471 -4.68 14.69 26.15
C VAL A 471 -5.95 13.93 26.55
N GLY A 472 -7.08 14.30 25.94
CA GLY A 472 -8.38 13.63 26.17
C GLY A 472 -8.95 13.78 27.59
N ASN A 473 -9.70 12.78 28.04
CA ASN A 473 -10.19 12.67 29.44
C ASN A 473 -9.22 11.87 30.33
N ASP A 474 -8.11 11.42 29.77
CA ASP A 474 -7.15 10.54 30.40
C ASP A 474 -6.09 11.38 31.14
N GLN A 475 -5.15 10.71 31.82
CA GLN A 475 -4.16 11.38 32.69
C GLN A 475 -2.86 11.72 31.95
N ASP A 476 -2.79 11.46 30.64
CA ASP A 476 -1.61 11.71 29.83
C ASP A 476 -1.34 13.21 29.70
N ILE A 477 -0.10 13.59 29.99
CA ILE A 477 0.34 14.98 30.02
C ILE A 477 1.70 15.15 29.34
N ILE A 478 1.71 15.98 28.31
CA ILE A 478 2.92 16.28 27.56
C ILE A 478 3.42 17.66 28.00
N TYR A 479 4.62 17.69 28.60
CA TYR A 479 5.35 18.91 28.90
C TYR A 479 6.08 19.38 27.64
N VAL A 480 5.73 20.58 27.16
CA VAL A 480 6.29 21.13 25.92
C VAL A 480 7.18 22.33 26.24
N HIS A 481 8.46 22.17 25.94
CA HIS A 481 9.45 23.24 25.97
C HIS A 481 9.75 23.68 24.54
N ALA A 482 9.82 25.00 24.30
CA ALA A 482 10.22 25.51 22.99
C ALA A 482 11.74 25.49 22.82
N MET A 483 12.19 25.35 21.58
CA MET A 483 13.61 25.49 21.22
C MET A 483 14.18 26.84 21.69
N THR A 484 13.38 27.90 21.60
CA THR A 484 13.75 29.24 22.05
C THR A 484 12.60 29.93 22.80
N GLY A 485 12.92 30.52 23.95
CA GLY A 485 11.95 31.27 24.74
C GLY A 485 11.07 30.38 25.63
N GLU A 486 9.87 30.85 25.92
CA GLU A 486 8.84 30.14 26.69
C GLU A 486 7.54 30.12 25.88
N LEU A 487 6.82 29.00 25.94
CA LEU A 487 5.50 28.86 25.32
C LEU A 487 4.39 29.39 26.23
N SER A 488 3.37 29.97 25.61
CA SER A 488 2.15 30.45 26.23
C SER A 488 0.96 29.55 25.90
N LEU A 489 -0.12 29.66 26.68
CA LEU A 489 -1.36 28.86 26.49
C LEU A 489 -2.02 29.02 25.11
N GLY A 490 -1.68 30.07 24.36
CA GLY A 490 -2.27 30.35 23.05
C GLY A 490 -1.33 30.10 21.88
N ASP A 491 -0.11 29.58 22.14
CA ASP A 491 0.89 29.42 21.09
C ASP A 491 0.62 28.17 20.24
N LEU A 492 0.09 27.10 20.86
CA LEU A 492 -0.30 25.90 20.14
C LEU A 492 -1.68 26.03 19.50
N THR A 493 -1.80 25.63 18.23
CA THR A 493 -3.03 25.60 17.45
C THR A 493 -3.26 24.20 16.88
N ALA A 494 -4.40 23.97 16.24
CA ALA A 494 -4.70 22.68 15.62
C ALA A 494 -3.67 22.24 14.57
N ASP A 495 -2.97 23.19 13.92
CA ASP A 495 -1.98 22.88 12.88
C ASP A 495 -0.70 22.21 13.44
N HIS A 496 -0.51 22.25 14.75
CA HIS A 496 0.60 21.57 15.43
C HIS A 496 0.26 20.15 15.88
N PHE A 497 -0.94 19.65 15.57
CA PHE A 497 -1.40 18.33 16.01
C PHE A 497 -1.87 17.47 14.83
N ILE A 498 -1.63 16.17 14.96
CA ILE A 498 -2.21 15.13 14.11
C ILE A 498 -3.15 14.31 15.00
N PHE A 499 -4.35 14.01 14.50
CA PHE A 499 -5.46 13.37 15.23
C PHE A 499 -5.94 12.12 14.49
#